data_AF-A0A9W4HDH3-F1
#
_entry.id   AF-A0A9W4HDH3-F1
#
_cell.length_a   1.000
_cell.length_b   1.000
_cell.length_c   1.000
_cell.angle_alpha   90.00
_cell.angle_beta   90.00
_cell.angle_gamma   90.00
#
_symmetry.space_group_name_H-M   'P 1'
#
loop_
_entity.id
_entity.type
_entity.pdbx_description
1 polymer ?
#
loop_
_entity_poly.entity_id
_entity_poly.type
_entity_poly.pdbx_seq_one_letter_code
_entity_poly.pdbx_strand_id
1 'polypeptide(L)'
;MTISHKPVDSSLHPAWRDAAVHLISGVKWNNLLPVSAAEKSIAGVTNSTGYAIRQLAPDSGVYYNEANSWEPNWQWAFWGPNYPRIFSIKQKYDPENLLWCRHCVGSESFVQHKNGSLCPVF
;
A
#
# COMPACT_ATOMS: atom_id res chain seq x y z
N MET A 1 -9.60 12.40 -10.92
CA MET A 1 -9.96 10.96 -10.92
C MET A 1 -11.40 10.87 -11.41
N THR A 2 -11.64 10.25 -12.57
CA THR A 2 -13.02 10.11 -13.08
C THR A 2 -13.71 8.96 -12.35
N ILE A 3 -14.68 9.33 -11.50
CA ILE A 3 -15.59 8.39 -10.83
C ILE A 3 -16.64 7.98 -11.88
N SER A 4 -16.26 7.06 -12.75
CA SER A 4 -17.17 6.43 -13.71
C SER A 4 -17.40 5.00 -13.23
N HIS A 5 -18.65 4.55 -13.12
CA HIS A 5 -18.93 3.14 -12.82
C HIS A 5 -18.54 2.18 -13.95
N LYS A 6 -18.26 2.70 -15.16
CA LYS A 6 -17.84 1.86 -16.29
C LYS A 6 -16.39 1.40 -16.12
N PRO A 7 -16.12 0.08 -16.06
CA PRO A 7 -14.76 -0.42 -16.10
C PRO A 7 -14.08 -0.05 -17.42
N VAL A 8 -12.78 0.22 -17.33
CA VAL A 8 -11.89 0.41 -18.49
C VAL A 8 -10.64 -0.42 -18.24
N ASP A 9 -9.97 -0.86 -19.31
CA ASP A 9 -8.76 -1.68 -19.20
C ASP A 9 -7.61 -0.87 -18.58
N SER A 10 -7.50 -0.94 -17.26
CA SER A 10 -6.55 -0.20 -16.44
C SER A 10 -6.29 -0.97 -15.15
N SER A 11 -5.18 -0.67 -14.49
CA SER A 11 -4.81 -1.29 -13.21
C SER A 11 -5.46 -0.65 -11.99
N LEU A 12 -6.36 0.33 -12.18
CA LEU A 12 -6.99 1.04 -11.07
C LEU A 12 -7.81 0.07 -10.21
N HIS A 13 -7.63 0.13 -8.89
CA HIS A 13 -8.39 -0.70 -7.95
C HIS A 13 -9.92 -0.53 -8.18
N PRO A 14 -10.69 -1.62 -8.35
CA PRO A 14 -12.12 -1.53 -8.65
C PRO A 14 -12.94 -0.70 -7.66
N ALA A 15 -12.59 -0.72 -6.37
CA ALA A 15 -13.20 0.12 -5.33
C ALA A 15 -13.31 1.62 -5.69
N TRP A 16 -12.43 2.16 -6.54
CA TRP A 16 -12.53 3.54 -7.03
C TRP A 16 -13.82 3.83 -7.82
N ARG A 17 -14.49 2.81 -8.33
CA ARG A 17 -15.72 2.92 -9.12
C ARG A 17 -16.95 3.12 -8.23
N ASP A 18 -16.90 2.62 -7.00
CA ASP A 18 -18.03 2.63 -6.07
C ASP A 18 -17.78 3.54 -4.85
N ALA A 19 -16.53 3.94 -4.61
CA ALA A 19 -16.18 4.85 -3.52
C ALA A 19 -16.76 6.25 -3.74
N ALA A 20 -17.59 6.70 -2.80
CA ALA A 20 -18.10 8.07 -2.75
C ALA A 20 -17.12 9.04 -2.06
N VAL A 21 -16.29 8.54 -1.14
CA VAL A 21 -15.38 9.34 -0.31
C VAL A 21 -14.01 8.68 -0.27
N HIS A 22 -12.96 9.49 -0.36
CA HIS A 22 -11.60 9.10 -0.03
C HIS A 22 -11.23 9.69 1.34
N LEU A 23 -10.96 8.85 2.34
CA LEU A 23 -10.66 9.26 3.71
C LEU A 23 -9.17 9.07 4.01
N ILE A 24 -8.53 10.15 4.48
CA ILE A 24 -7.14 10.12 4.93
C ILE A 24 -7.10 10.50 6.40
N SER A 25 -6.42 9.69 7.20
CA SER A 25 -6.11 9.99 8.59
C SER A 25 -4.61 9.87 8.79
N GLY A 26 -4.03 10.81 9.52
CA GLY A 26 -2.61 10.83 9.83
C GLY A 26 -2.35 11.59 11.12
N VAL A 27 -1.17 11.36 11.66
CA VAL A 27 -0.63 12.12 12.78
C VAL A 27 0.53 12.97 12.27
N LYS A 28 0.77 14.11 12.92
CA LYS A 28 1.90 14.99 12.61
C LYS A 28 2.78 15.10 13.83
N TRP A 29 4.09 15.17 13.62
CA TRP A 29 5.07 15.45 14.65
C TRP A 29 6.20 16.32 14.11
N ASN A 30 7.00 16.91 15.00
CA ASN A 30 8.18 17.68 14.64
C ASN A 30 9.45 16.82 14.74
N ASN A 31 10.59 17.37 14.28
CA ASN A 31 11.87 16.66 14.27
C ASN A 31 12.50 16.45 15.67
N LEU A 32 11.88 16.98 16.72
CA LEU A 32 12.34 16.81 18.10
C LEU A 32 11.69 15.58 18.77
N LEU A 33 10.70 14.94 18.12
CA LEU A 33 10.04 13.77 18.67
C LEU A 33 11.04 12.60 18.76
N PRO A 34 11.19 11.95 19.93
CA PRO A 34 12.04 10.76 20.05
C PRO A 34 11.57 9.65 19.10
N VAL A 35 12.53 8.90 18.52
CA VAL A 35 12.25 7.80 17.59
C VAL A 35 11.25 6.80 18.17
N SER A 36 11.39 6.43 19.44
CA SER A 36 10.47 5.50 20.12
C SER A 36 9.03 6.03 20.23
N ALA A 37 8.85 7.34 20.34
CA ALA A 37 7.53 7.97 20.33
C ALA A 37 6.96 8.05 18.90
N ALA A 38 7.80 8.27 17.89
CA ALA A 38 7.41 8.21 16.48
C ALA A 38 6.98 6.78 16.09
N GLU A 39 7.73 5.75 16.49
CA GLU A 39 7.39 4.34 16.27
C GLU A 39 6.05 3.98 16.92
N LYS A 40 5.79 4.44 18.16
CA LYS A 40 4.48 4.27 18.81
C LYS A 40 3.35 4.94 18.02
N SER A 41 3.61 6.14 17.49
CA SER A 41 2.63 6.88 16.68
C SER A 41 2.32 6.14 15.37
N ILE A 42 3.33 5.60 14.68
CA ILE A 42 3.19 4.77 13.48
C ILE A 42 2.40 3.50 13.80
N ALA A 43 2.70 2.83 14.90
CA ALA A 43 1.96 1.65 15.34
C ALA A 43 0.49 1.97 15.63
N GLY A 44 0.19 3.11 16.27
CA GLY A 44 -1.17 3.58 16.51
C GLY A 44 -1.94 3.88 15.22
N VAL A 45 -1.31 4.55 14.25
CA VAL A 45 -1.91 4.78 12.92
C VAL A 45 -2.20 3.46 12.22
N THR A 46 -1.27 2.50 12.27
CA THR A 46 -1.41 1.22 11.56
C THR A 46 -2.45 0.33 12.22
N ASN A 47 -2.36 0.14 13.53
CA ASN A 47 -3.06 -0.93 14.26
C ASN A 47 -4.34 -0.45 14.98
N SER A 48 -4.54 0.86 15.14
CA SER A 48 -5.76 1.41 15.73
C SER A 48 -6.58 2.13 14.69
N THR A 49 -6.18 3.33 14.26
CA THR A 49 -7.00 4.15 13.35
C THR A 49 -7.12 3.49 11.97
N GLY A 50 -6.03 3.01 11.40
CA GLY A 50 -6.02 2.28 10.12
C GLY A 50 -6.82 0.98 10.21
N TYR A 51 -6.74 0.27 11.33
CA TYR A 51 -7.57 -0.92 11.55
C TYR A 51 -9.06 -0.57 11.55
N ALA A 52 -9.47 0.46 12.29
CA ALA A 52 -10.86 0.91 12.33
C ALA A 52 -11.38 1.34 10.94
N ILE A 53 -10.56 2.03 10.15
CA ILE A 53 -10.91 2.42 8.77
C ILE A 53 -11.10 1.19 7.88
N ARG A 54 -10.22 0.19 7.98
CA ARG A 54 -10.38 -1.08 7.25
C ARG A 54 -11.65 -1.84 7.66
N GLN A 55 -12.03 -1.80 8.94
CA GLN A 55 -13.28 -2.42 9.40
C GLN A 55 -14.54 -1.66 8.93
N LEU A 56 -14.44 -0.35 8.73
CA LEU A 56 -15.55 0.47 8.26
C LEU A 56 -15.93 0.15 6.80
N ALA A 57 -14.94 -0.17 5.95
CA ALA A 57 -15.16 -0.48 4.54
C ALA A 57 -14.23 -1.63 4.08
N PRO A 58 -14.49 -2.88 4.52
CA PRO A 58 -13.58 -4.02 4.33
C PRO A 58 -13.41 -4.43 2.86
N ASP A 59 -14.41 -4.15 2.02
CA ASP A 59 -14.39 -4.49 0.58
C ASP A 59 -13.83 -3.36 -0.30
N SER A 60 -13.38 -2.26 0.32
CA SER A 60 -12.79 -1.12 -0.40
C SER A 60 -11.28 -1.30 -0.64
N GLY A 61 -10.56 -0.21 -0.90
CA GLY A 61 -9.11 -0.19 -1.07
C GLY A 61 -8.47 1.04 -0.43
N VAL A 62 -7.15 1.13 -0.58
CA VAL A 62 -6.30 2.24 -0.12
C VAL A 62 -5.63 2.89 -1.32
N TYR A 63 -5.57 4.21 -1.32
CA TYR A 63 -4.89 4.95 -2.37
C TYR A 63 -3.38 4.85 -2.19
N TYR A 64 -2.74 4.10 -3.10
CA TYR A 64 -1.30 3.80 -3.06
C TYR A 64 -0.39 5.02 -2.85
N ASN A 65 -0.69 6.15 -3.50
CA ASN A 65 0.19 7.33 -3.45
C ASN A 65 0.14 8.08 -2.11
N GLU A 66 -0.86 7.84 -1.26
CA GLU A 66 -1.04 8.49 0.05
C GLU A 66 -1.20 7.44 1.17
N ALA A 67 -0.54 6.29 1.00
CA ALA A 67 -0.67 5.14 1.87
C ALA A 67 0.37 5.09 3.00
N ASN A 68 0.02 4.31 4.03
CA ASN A 68 0.92 3.95 5.10
C ASN A 68 1.98 2.94 4.63
N SER A 69 3.27 3.18 4.88
CA SER A 69 4.36 2.25 4.53
C SER A 69 4.30 0.91 5.25
N TRP A 70 3.43 0.75 6.24
CA TRP A 70 3.20 -0.49 6.97
C TRP A 70 1.79 -1.05 6.75
N GLU A 71 1.14 -0.69 5.63
CA GLU A 71 -0.20 -1.16 5.32
C GLU A 71 -0.25 -2.71 5.26
N PRO A 72 -1.03 -3.36 6.14
CA PRO A 72 -1.19 -4.81 6.07
C PRO A 72 -1.96 -5.20 4.81
N ASN A 73 -1.66 -6.37 4.25
CA ASN A 73 -2.33 -6.87 3.04
C ASN A 73 -2.31 -5.86 1.87
N TRP A 74 -1.19 -5.16 1.72
CA TRP A 74 -1.00 -4.07 0.76
C TRP A 74 -1.28 -4.48 -0.69
N GLN A 75 -1.03 -5.74 -1.09
CA GLN A 75 -1.33 -6.22 -2.44
C GLN A 75 -2.82 -6.04 -2.75
N TRP A 76 -3.68 -6.50 -1.83
CA TRP A 76 -5.12 -6.32 -1.96
C TRP A 76 -5.50 -4.86 -1.76
N ALA A 77 -5.00 -4.20 -0.72
CA ALA A 77 -5.39 -2.82 -0.42
C ALA A 77 -5.15 -1.87 -1.59
N PHE A 78 -4.01 -1.98 -2.28
CA PHE A 78 -3.63 -1.04 -3.35
C PHE A 78 -4.12 -1.45 -4.73
N TRP A 79 -4.12 -2.76 -5.02
CA TRP A 79 -4.33 -3.28 -6.36
C TRP A 79 -5.54 -4.22 -6.47
N GLY A 80 -5.98 -4.78 -5.34
CA GLY A 80 -7.14 -5.65 -5.26
C GLY A 80 -7.03 -6.86 -6.18
N PRO A 81 -8.10 -7.24 -6.89
CA PRO A 81 -8.09 -8.38 -7.80
C PRO A 81 -7.18 -8.16 -9.03
N ASN A 82 -6.67 -6.95 -9.29
CA ASN A 82 -5.75 -6.71 -10.39
C ASN A 82 -4.33 -7.20 -10.11
N TYR A 83 -3.98 -7.47 -8.83
CA TYR A 83 -2.61 -7.78 -8.44
C TYR A 83 -1.95 -8.91 -9.26
N PRO A 84 -2.60 -10.08 -9.48
CA PRO A 84 -1.97 -11.15 -10.25
C PRO A 84 -1.63 -10.76 -11.69
N ARG A 85 -2.49 -9.96 -12.35
CA ARG A 85 -2.25 -9.49 -13.72
C ARG A 85 -1.11 -8.49 -13.79
N ILE A 86 -1.06 -7.51 -12.89
CA ILE A 86 0.02 -6.52 -12.91
C ILE A 86 1.34 -7.13 -12.44
N PHE A 87 1.30 -8.13 -11.56
CA PHE A 87 2.47 -8.91 -11.17
C PHE A 87 3.06 -9.71 -12.34
N SER A 88 2.23 -10.36 -13.16
CA SER A 88 2.73 -11.06 -14.36
C SER A 88 3.33 -10.09 -15.38
N ILE A 89 2.78 -8.88 -15.50
CA ILE A 89 3.38 -7.79 -16.32
C ILE A 89 4.72 -7.38 -15.74
N LYS A 90 4.83 -7.16 -14.42
CA LYS A 90 6.11 -6.86 -13.74
C LYS A 90 7.14 -7.93 -14.05
N GLN A 91 6.81 -9.21 -13.89
CA GLN A 91 7.71 -10.32 -14.19
C GLN A 91 8.14 -10.39 -15.66
N LYS A 92 7.27 -9.98 -16.59
CA LYS A 92 7.61 -9.93 -18.02
C LYS A 92 8.65 -8.85 -18.34
N TYR A 93 8.55 -7.69 -17.70
CA TYR A 93 9.36 -6.51 -18.04
C TYR A 93 10.52 -6.24 -17.09
N ASP A 94 10.45 -6.74 -15.86
CA ASP A 94 11.49 -6.63 -14.83
C ASP A 94 11.58 -7.95 -14.03
N PRO A 95 12.03 -9.05 -14.67
CA PRO A 95 12.08 -10.38 -14.06
C PRO A 95 13.03 -10.48 -12.87
N GLU A 96 14.06 -9.62 -12.82
CA GLU A 96 15.05 -9.57 -11.74
C GLU A 96 14.64 -8.60 -10.62
N ASN A 97 13.48 -7.93 -10.76
CA ASN A 97 12.99 -6.93 -9.80
C ASN A 97 14.02 -5.81 -9.53
N LEU A 98 14.73 -5.37 -10.59
CA LEU A 98 15.69 -4.27 -10.51
C LEU A 98 15.02 -2.97 -10.05
N LEU A 99 13.81 -2.70 -10.53
CA LEU A 99 13.01 -1.54 -10.15
C LEU A 99 12.19 -1.86 -8.89
N TRP A 100 12.88 -1.98 -7.76
CA TRP A 100 12.26 -2.27 -6.48
C TRP A 100 11.86 -0.98 -5.73
N CYS A 101 10.70 -1.03 -5.08
CA CYS A 101 10.28 -0.04 -4.11
C CYS A 101 9.33 -0.69 -3.09
N ARG A 102 9.27 -0.16 -1.88
CA ARG A 102 8.44 -0.73 -0.80
C ARG A 102 6.97 -0.74 -1.20
N HIS A 103 6.34 -1.92 -1.16
CA HIS A 103 4.95 -2.16 -1.57
C HIS A 103 4.62 -1.85 -3.03
N CYS A 104 5.64 -1.75 -3.89
CA CYS A 104 5.45 -1.83 -5.33
C CYS A 104 5.10 -3.26 -5.74
N VAL A 105 4.48 -3.42 -6.90
CA VAL A 105 4.18 -4.74 -7.48
C VAL A 105 5.46 -5.57 -7.58
N GLY A 106 5.44 -6.77 -6.99
CA GLY A 106 6.58 -7.69 -6.95
C GLY A 106 7.62 -7.40 -5.85
N SER A 107 7.40 -6.38 -5.02
CA SER A 107 8.34 -6.03 -3.94
C SER A 107 8.51 -7.11 -2.87
N GLU A 108 7.56 -8.05 -2.75
CA GLU A 108 7.59 -9.19 -1.84
C GLU A 108 8.71 -10.19 -2.16
N SER A 109 9.32 -10.13 -3.34
CA SER A 109 10.49 -10.95 -3.67
C SER A 109 11.76 -10.51 -2.93
N PHE A 110 11.74 -9.37 -2.22
CA PHE A 110 12.87 -8.87 -1.44
C PHE A 110 12.42 -8.37 -0.05
N VAL A 111 13.36 -8.39 0.89
CA VAL A 111 13.21 -7.81 2.23
C VAL A 111 14.28 -6.74 2.44
N GLN A 112 13.84 -5.56 2.87
CA GLN A 112 14.73 -4.48 3.31
C GLN A 112 15.05 -4.63 4.80
N HIS A 113 16.32 -4.75 5.13
CA HIS A 113 16.81 -4.86 6.50
C HIS A 113 17.01 -3.49 7.15
N LYS A 114 17.13 -3.47 8.49
CA LYS A 114 17.34 -2.23 9.27
C LYS A 114 18.64 -1.51 8.94
N ASN A 115 19.66 -2.23 8.47
CA ASN A 115 20.93 -1.67 8.00
C ASN A 115 20.83 -1.08 6.58
N GLY A 116 19.65 -1.12 5.95
CA GLY A 116 19.39 -0.62 4.61
C GLY A 116 19.65 -1.63 3.48
N SER A 117 20.20 -2.81 3.76
CA SER A 117 20.42 -3.81 2.71
C SER A 117 19.09 -4.38 2.20
N LEU A 118 19.02 -4.63 0.88
CA LEU A 118 17.89 -5.26 0.22
C LEU A 118 18.32 -6.65 -0.23
N CYS A 119 17.62 -7.68 0.25
CA CYS A 119 17.99 -9.09 0.01
C CYS A 119 16.80 -9.87 -0.55
N PRO A 120 17.01 -10.80 -1.51
CA PRO A 120 15.92 -11.65 -2.01
C PRO A 120 15.33 -12.53 -0.89
N VAL A 121 14.04 -12.81 -0.97
CA VAL A 121 13.37 -13.81 -0.13
C VAL A 121 13.54 -15.17 -0.81
N PHE A 122 14.36 -16.04 -0.22
CA PHE A 122 14.57 -17.43 -0.67
C PHE A 122 13.72 -18.39 0.15
#